data_AF-A0A846PB57-F1
#
_entry.id   AF-A0A846PB57-F1
#
_cell.length_a   1.000
_cell.length_b   1.000
_cell.length_c   1.000
_cell.angle_alpha   90.00
_cell.angle_beta   90.00
_cell.angle_gamma   90.00
#
_symmetry.space_group_name_H-M   'P 1'
#
loop_
_entity.id
_entity.type
_entity.pdbx_description
1 polymer ?
#
loop_
_entity_poly.entity_id
_entity_poly.type
_entity_poly.pdbx_seq_one_letter_code
_entity_poly.pdbx_strand_id
1 'polypeptide(L)'
;MVDNSWMGINERGLAIMNTGVSLLMFGGIGLDNGALNAGIVGHCETVEEVCFELNNSDGPIGTWKRFGGTCVGVIDRFGTGAFIEISGEAAYARYIVDGHNSQANHPRHHPGYAFGPAGRDKYALDILDEMYAKRGFISVEDAVQNVSRYVNHKEQGDSFFSISQEMCNEGTQAAMVAVSGDPRHDGKLNCMWDEYGNPPMVGLYVPSIAYASEPPSILDDFYNEVR
;
A
#
# COMPACT_ATOMS: atom_id res chain seq x y z
N MET A 1 9.29 18.60 -6.47
CA MET A 1 9.10 17.54 -5.45
C MET A 1 7.60 17.33 -5.34
N VAL A 2 7.14 16.10 -5.24
CA VAL A 2 5.71 15.83 -5.04
C VAL A 2 5.46 15.96 -3.54
N ASP A 3 4.72 16.98 -3.13
CA ASP A 3 4.55 17.30 -1.70
C ASP A 3 3.49 16.42 -1.01
N ASN A 4 2.83 15.53 -1.76
CA ASN A 4 1.77 14.66 -1.25
C ASN A 4 1.63 13.39 -2.11
N SER A 5 1.71 12.20 -1.49
CA SER A 5 1.55 10.90 -2.17
C SER A 5 0.73 9.94 -1.32
N TRP A 6 -0.26 9.26 -1.89
CA TRP A 6 -1.01 8.18 -1.20
C TRP A 6 -0.41 6.79 -1.43
N MET A 7 0.34 6.65 -2.52
CA MET A 7 1.15 5.47 -2.85
C MET A 7 2.39 5.93 -3.62
N GLY A 8 3.51 5.25 -3.41
CA GLY A 8 4.77 5.60 -4.04
C GLY A 8 5.80 4.49 -3.97
N ILE A 9 6.80 4.61 -4.83
CA ILE A 9 7.96 3.72 -4.88
C ILE A 9 9.20 4.60 -5.07
N ASN A 10 10.31 4.31 -4.39
CA ASN A 10 11.61 4.94 -4.66
C ASN A 10 12.58 4.02 -5.41
N GLU A 11 13.66 4.62 -5.89
CA GLU A 11 14.77 3.96 -6.58
C GLU A 11 15.57 2.99 -5.70
N ARG A 12 15.36 3.03 -4.39
CA ARG A 12 16.02 2.16 -3.42
C ARG A 12 15.28 0.83 -3.21
N GLY A 13 14.09 0.65 -3.78
CA GLY A 13 13.32 -0.59 -3.62
C GLY A 13 12.24 -0.52 -2.54
N LEU A 14 11.96 0.64 -1.98
CA LEU A 14 10.86 0.80 -1.03
C LEU A 14 9.59 1.19 -1.77
N ALA A 15 8.55 0.39 -1.65
CA ALA A 15 7.19 0.75 -2.02
C ALA A 15 6.34 0.98 -0.77
N ILE A 16 5.44 1.95 -0.86
CA ILE A 16 4.53 2.32 0.23
C ILE A 16 3.14 2.64 -0.30
N MET A 17 2.13 2.30 0.49
CA MET A 17 0.74 2.75 0.35
C MET A 17 0.22 3.17 1.71
N ASN A 18 -0.77 4.06 1.76
CA ASN A 18 -1.37 4.47 3.02
C ASN A 18 -2.90 4.41 3.00
N THR A 19 -3.47 4.41 4.21
CA THR A 19 -4.90 4.57 4.43
C THR A 19 -5.15 5.39 5.69
N GLY A 20 -6.25 6.13 5.72
CA GLY A 20 -6.65 6.88 6.92
C GLY A 20 -7.22 5.95 7.99
N VAL A 21 -6.84 6.14 9.24
CA VAL A 21 -7.31 5.37 10.40
C VAL A 21 -7.72 6.36 11.49
N SER A 22 -8.94 6.89 11.41
CA SER A 22 -9.39 8.01 12.26
C SER A 22 -9.31 7.73 13.76
N LEU A 23 -9.44 6.47 14.19
CA LEU A 23 -9.28 6.06 15.59
C LEU A 23 -7.87 6.31 16.16
N LEU A 24 -6.87 6.49 15.29
CA LEU A 24 -5.49 6.79 15.67
C LEU A 24 -5.12 8.28 15.50
N MET A 25 -6.11 9.14 15.23
CA MET A 25 -5.92 10.58 15.01
C MET A 25 -5.78 11.32 16.35
N PHE A 26 -4.69 11.04 17.04
CA PHE A 26 -4.33 11.71 18.29
C PHE A 26 -2.83 11.95 18.37
N GLY A 27 -2.46 12.97 19.14
CA GLY A 27 -1.09 13.13 19.64
C GLY A 27 -0.06 13.70 18.66
N GLY A 28 -0.39 14.68 17.84
CA GLY A 28 0.62 15.36 17.02
C GLY A 28 0.05 16.46 16.13
N ILE A 29 0.94 17.28 15.60
CA ILE A 29 0.64 18.33 14.62
C ILE A 29 1.69 18.26 13.51
N GLY A 30 1.30 18.46 12.25
CA GLY A 30 2.29 18.56 11.17
C GLY A 30 1.89 17.82 9.91
N LEU A 31 2.69 16.85 9.49
CA LEU A 31 2.52 16.16 8.22
C LEU A 31 1.15 15.47 8.16
N ASP A 32 0.40 15.76 7.09
CA ASP A 32 -0.75 14.95 6.70
C ASP A 32 -0.28 13.60 6.14
N ASN A 33 -1.23 12.70 5.88
CA ASN A 33 -0.93 11.33 5.47
C ASN A 33 -0.07 11.25 4.22
N GLY A 34 -0.27 12.16 3.25
CA GLY A 34 0.45 12.10 2.00
C GLY A 34 1.80 12.80 2.03
N ALA A 35 1.94 13.86 2.85
CA ALA A 35 3.24 14.46 3.15
C ALA A 35 4.12 13.50 3.97
N LEU A 36 3.52 12.74 4.90
CA LEU A 36 4.20 11.67 5.62
C LEU A 36 4.71 10.58 4.66
N ASN A 37 3.85 10.14 3.73
CA ASN A 37 4.23 9.14 2.73
C ASN A 37 5.39 9.63 1.85
N ALA A 38 5.33 10.87 1.37
CA ALA A 38 6.41 11.49 0.60
C ALA A 38 7.72 11.55 1.41
N GLY A 39 7.65 11.86 2.70
CA GLY A 39 8.79 11.79 3.61
C GLY A 39 9.37 10.38 3.75
N ILE A 40 8.53 9.36 3.90
CA ILE A 40 8.99 7.97 3.99
C ILE A 40 9.73 7.55 2.71
N VAL A 41 9.11 7.73 1.54
CA VAL A 41 9.71 7.39 0.23
C VAL A 41 11.00 8.16 -0.01
N GLY A 42 11.05 9.43 0.40
CA GLY A 42 12.23 10.30 0.24
C GLY A 42 13.40 9.93 1.15
N HIS A 43 13.17 9.28 2.29
CA HIS A 43 14.21 9.07 3.30
C HIS A 43 14.60 7.60 3.54
N CYS A 44 13.70 6.64 3.35
CA CYS A 44 13.91 5.24 3.76
C CYS A 44 14.16 4.29 2.58
N GLU A 45 14.89 3.20 2.83
CA GLU A 45 15.11 2.06 1.92
C GLU A 45 14.48 0.76 2.47
N THR A 46 14.56 0.52 3.79
CA THR A 46 14.09 -0.74 4.40
C THR A 46 12.91 -0.53 5.34
N VAL A 47 12.17 -1.61 5.62
CA VAL A 47 11.06 -1.57 6.60
C VAL A 47 11.55 -1.14 7.99
N GLU A 48 12.74 -1.57 8.39
CA GLU A 48 13.35 -1.21 9.68
C GLU A 48 13.68 0.28 9.75
N GLU A 49 14.20 0.87 8.68
CA GLU A 49 14.45 2.31 8.59
C GLU A 49 13.14 3.10 8.72
N VAL A 50 12.06 2.66 8.06
CA VAL A 50 10.73 3.27 8.21
C VAL A 50 10.29 3.21 9.68
N CYS A 51 10.41 2.05 10.33
CA CYS A 51 10.02 1.88 11.73
C CYS A 51 10.85 2.76 12.67
N PHE A 52 12.15 2.91 12.39
CA PHE A 52 13.08 3.74 13.14
C PHE A 52 12.72 5.22 13.00
N GLU A 53 12.62 5.73 11.76
CA GLU A 53 12.35 7.14 11.48
C GLU A 53 10.98 7.58 12.02
N LEU A 54 9.97 6.72 11.94
CA LEU A 54 8.66 7.01 12.52
C LEU A 54 8.68 7.10 14.06
N ASN A 55 9.62 6.46 14.74
CA ASN A 55 9.71 6.52 16.21
C ASN A 55 10.87 7.42 16.70
N ASN A 56 11.66 8.00 15.80
CA ASN A 56 12.72 8.95 16.10
C ASN A 56 12.14 10.37 16.22
N SER A 57 11.94 10.89 17.44
CA SER A 57 11.40 12.24 17.67
C SER A 57 12.23 13.36 17.02
N ASP A 58 13.54 13.13 16.84
CA ASP A 58 14.43 14.10 16.23
C ASP A 58 14.38 14.04 14.69
N GLY A 59 13.92 12.93 14.11
CA GLY A 59 13.82 12.68 12.68
C GLY A 59 12.73 13.52 11.98
N PRO A 60 12.83 13.75 10.66
CA PRO A 60 11.94 14.65 9.91
C PRO A 60 10.47 14.21 9.92
N ILE A 61 10.22 12.90 10.01
CA ILE A 61 8.88 12.29 10.05
C ILE A 61 8.52 11.72 11.43
N GLY A 62 9.29 12.07 12.45
CA GLY A 62 9.23 11.55 13.81
C GLY A 62 7.93 11.79 14.56
N THR A 63 7.88 11.27 15.78
CA THR A 63 6.75 11.49 16.70
C THR A 63 6.50 12.99 16.89
N TRP A 64 5.23 13.35 17.10
CA TRP A 64 4.72 14.72 17.24
C TRP A 64 4.76 15.60 15.98
N LYS A 65 5.48 15.21 14.91
CA LYS A 65 5.61 15.96 13.64
C LYS A 65 4.56 15.59 12.58
N ARG A 66 3.59 14.76 12.95
CA ARG A 66 2.54 14.21 12.07
C ARG A 66 1.21 14.21 12.81
N PHE A 67 0.10 14.33 12.09
CA PHE A 67 -1.24 14.30 12.70
C PHE A 67 -1.61 12.93 13.30
N GLY A 68 -0.94 11.86 12.86
CA GLY A 68 -1.35 10.49 13.15
C GLY A 68 -2.57 10.09 12.35
N GLY A 69 -3.28 9.06 12.80
CA GLY A 69 -4.52 8.64 12.16
C GLY A 69 -4.30 7.97 10.81
N THR A 70 -3.23 7.19 10.66
CA THR A 70 -2.93 6.50 9.41
C THR A 70 -2.33 5.11 9.64
N CYS A 71 -2.48 4.25 8.65
CA CYS A 71 -1.72 3.03 8.53
C CYS A 71 -1.01 3.07 7.18
N VAL A 72 0.27 2.70 7.15
CA VAL A 72 1.04 2.52 5.92
C VAL A 72 1.35 1.05 5.72
N GLY A 73 1.19 0.56 4.49
CA GLY A 73 1.75 -0.71 4.05
C GLY A 73 3.06 -0.43 3.33
N VAL A 74 4.14 -1.11 3.72
CA VAL A 74 5.46 -1.00 3.10
C VAL A 74 5.96 -2.37 2.65
N ILE A 75 6.70 -2.40 1.55
CA ILE A 75 7.52 -3.54 1.14
C ILE A 75 8.86 -3.02 0.63
N ASP A 76 9.95 -3.61 1.12
CA ASP A 76 11.31 -3.22 0.75
C ASP A 76 11.94 -4.15 -0.30
N ARG A 77 13.15 -3.78 -0.72
CA ARG A 77 13.93 -4.48 -1.74
C ARG A 77 14.35 -5.90 -1.34
N PHE A 78 14.21 -6.26 -0.07
CA PHE A 78 14.53 -7.60 0.41
C PHE A 78 13.29 -8.49 0.49
N GLY A 79 12.12 -7.96 0.08
CA GLY A 79 10.84 -8.66 0.16
C GLY A 79 10.22 -8.61 1.55
N THR A 80 10.77 -7.81 2.47
CA THR A 80 10.19 -7.64 3.80
C THR A 80 9.00 -6.69 3.68
N GLY A 81 7.83 -7.15 4.10
CA GLY A 81 6.61 -6.35 4.16
C GLY A 81 6.25 -5.96 5.59
N ALA A 82 5.56 -4.84 5.78
CA ALA A 82 4.90 -4.53 7.04
C ALA A 82 3.69 -3.63 6.85
N PHE A 83 2.72 -3.79 7.75
CA PHE A 83 1.73 -2.75 8.03
C PHE A 83 2.11 -2.00 9.29
N ILE A 84 2.17 -0.67 9.22
CA ILE A 84 2.59 0.19 10.32
C ILE A 84 1.45 1.14 10.66
N GLU A 85 0.92 1.01 11.87
CA GLU A 85 -0.15 1.85 12.40
C GLU A 85 0.45 3.02 13.16
N ILE A 86 0.05 4.23 12.77
CA ILE A 86 0.73 5.47 13.13
C ILE A 86 -0.26 6.40 13.81
N SER A 87 0.00 6.69 15.08
CA SER A 87 -0.54 7.86 15.78
C SER A 87 0.49 9.00 15.70
N GLY A 88 0.12 10.17 16.21
CA GLY A 88 1.08 11.26 16.35
C GLY A 88 2.19 10.92 17.36
N GLU A 89 1.91 10.08 18.36
CA GLU A 89 2.84 9.80 19.47
C GLU A 89 3.75 8.60 19.22
N ALA A 90 3.31 7.62 18.43
CA ALA A 90 4.02 6.36 18.22
C ALA A 90 3.62 5.68 16.90
N ALA A 91 4.47 4.77 16.43
CA ALA A 91 4.18 3.89 15.30
C ALA A 91 4.45 2.43 15.66
N TYR A 92 3.51 1.54 15.31
CA TYR A 92 3.57 0.11 15.62
C TYR A 92 3.53 -0.71 14.34
N ALA A 93 4.57 -1.51 14.11
CA ALA A 93 4.69 -2.34 12.93
C ALA A 93 4.21 -3.78 13.19
N ARG A 94 3.51 -4.34 12.21
CA ARG A 94 3.29 -5.78 12.04
C ARG A 94 4.02 -6.21 10.77
N TYR A 95 5.11 -6.93 10.96
CA TYR A 95 5.87 -7.54 9.87
C TYR A 95 5.07 -8.67 9.22
N ILE A 96 5.14 -8.73 7.90
CA ILE A 96 4.56 -9.75 7.04
C ILE A 96 5.73 -10.38 6.29
N VAL A 97 6.11 -11.59 6.70
CA VAL A 97 7.20 -12.37 6.09
C VAL A 97 6.59 -13.71 5.66
N ASP A 98 6.84 -14.11 4.41
CA ASP A 98 6.30 -15.34 3.80
C ASP A 98 4.78 -15.50 3.98
N GLY A 99 4.04 -14.40 3.83
CA GLY A 99 2.60 -14.38 4.02
C GLY A 99 1.95 -13.15 3.40
N HIS A 100 0.67 -12.97 3.70
CA HIS A 100 -0.14 -11.88 3.19
C HIS A 100 -1.04 -11.33 4.29
N ASN A 101 -1.50 -10.09 4.10
CA ASN A 101 -2.48 -9.47 4.96
C ASN A 101 -3.20 -8.35 4.21
N SER A 102 -4.29 -7.85 4.79
CA SER A 102 -5.02 -6.68 4.32
C SER A 102 -5.17 -5.69 5.47
N GLN A 103 -5.33 -4.41 5.12
CA GLN A 103 -5.64 -3.36 6.06
C GLN A 103 -6.55 -2.29 5.42
N ALA A 104 -7.63 -1.94 6.13
CA ALA A 104 -8.51 -0.82 5.76
C ALA A 104 -8.46 0.30 6.82
N ASN A 105 -9.50 1.13 6.91
CA ASN A 105 -9.55 2.31 7.77
C ASN A 105 -9.76 2.01 9.26
N HIS A 106 -9.10 0.99 9.79
CA HIS A 106 -9.18 0.66 11.20
C HIS A 106 -7.88 0.02 11.73
N PRO A 107 -7.62 0.16 13.04
CA PRO A 107 -6.46 -0.46 13.66
C PRO A 107 -6.64 -1.98 13.79
N ARG A 108 -5.57 -2.70 13.47
CA ARG A 108 -5.41 -4.15 13.54
C ARG A 108 -4.38 -4.58 14.58
N HIS A 109 -3.41 -3.73 14.94
CA HIS A 109 -2.35 -4.05 15.92
C HIS A 109 -1.92 -2.91 16.84
N HIS A 110 -2.44 -1.68 16.69
CA HIS A 110 -2.11 -0.60 17.61
C HIS A 110 -2.59 -0.94 19.04
N PRO A 111 -1.70 -0.93 20.05
CA PRO A 111 -2.06 -1.25 21.42
C PRO A 111 -3.23 -0.40 21.93
N GLY A 112 -4.20 -1.03 22.58
CA GLY A 112 -5.39 -0.38 23.14
C GLY A 112 -6.52 -0.07 22.16
N TYR A 113 -6.27 -0.10 20.85
CA TYR A 113 -7.25 0.23 19.81
C TYR A 113 -7.51 -0.90 18.83
N ALA A 114 -6.61 -1.88 18.74
CA ALA A 114 -6.68 -2.98 17.78
C ALA A 114 -7.96 -3.82 17.91
N PHE A 115 -8.54 -4.17 16.76
CA PHE A 115 -9.53 -5.22 16.64
C PHE A 115 -9.28 -6.07 15.39
N GLY A 116 -9.95 -7.22 15.30
CA GLY A 116 -9.79 -8.16 14.20
C GLY A 116 -10.20 -7.59 12.83
N PRO A 117 -9.90 -8.30 11.73
CA PRO A 117 -10.35 -7.90 10.40
C PRO A 117 -11.87 -7.74 10.37
N ALA A 118 -12.36 -6.66 9.77
CA ALA A 118 -13.78 -6.38 9.67
C ALA A 118 -14.15 -5.67 8.36
N GLY A 119 -15.41 -5.81 7.92
CA GLY A 119 -15.90 -5.20 6.69
C GLY A 119 -15.02 -5.52 5.48
N ARG A 120 -14.69 -4.50 4.68
CA ARG A 120 -13.86 -4.65 3.48
C ARG A 120 -12.48 -5.24 3.71
N ASP A 121 -11.89 -5.00 4.87
CA ASP A 121 -10.60 -5.59 5.24
C ASP A 121 -10.71 -7.12 5.37
N LYS A 122 -11.76 -7.60 6.04
CA LYS A 122 -12.04 -9.05 6.15
C LYS A 122 -12.27 -9.67 4.78
N TYR A 123 -13.01 -9.00 3.91
CA TYR A 123 -13.31 -9.52 2.58
C TYR A 123 -12.07 -9.62 1.70
N ALA A 124 -11.23 -8.58 1.68
CA ALA A 124 -9.97 -8.63 0.96
C ALA A 124 -9.07 -9.75 1.50
N LEU A 125 -8.99 -9.89 2.84
CA LEU A 125 -8.21 -10.97 3.45
C LEU A 125 -8.73 -12.36 3.07
N ASP A 126 -10.04 -12.58 3.09
CA ASP A 126 -10.64 -13.87 2.74
C ASP A 126 -10.35 -14.27 1.29
N ILE A 127 -10.37 -13.32 0.37
CA ILE A 127 -10.03 -13.54 -1.05
C ILE A 127 -8.56 -13.91 -1.18
N LEU A 128 -7.67 -13.18 -0.51
CA LEU A 128 -6.24 -13.50 -0.52
C LEU A 128 -5.96 -14.87 0.11
N ASP A 129 -6.62 -15.22 1.21
CA ASP A 129 -6.56 -16.53 1.85
C ASP A 129 -6.99 -17.65 0.88
N GLU A 130 -8.10 -17.46 0.15
CA GLU A 130 -8.57 -18.42 -0.83
C GLU A 130 -7.55 -18.60 -1.98
N MET A 131 -7.02 -17.50 -2.51
CA MET A 131 -6.04 -17.54 -3.60
C MET A 131 -4.74 -18.23 -3.16
N TYR A 132 -4.27 -17.92 -1.96
CA TYR A 132 -3.08 -18.53 -1.38
C TYR A 132 -3.31 -20.02 -1.08
N ALA A 133 -4.45 -20.41 -0.50
CA ALA A 133 -4.77 -21.81 -0.23
C ALA A 133 -4.81 -22.66 -1.50
N LYS A 134 -5.24 -22.09 -2.63
CA LYS A 134 -5.31 -22.79 -3.94
C LYS A 134 -3.96 -22.98 -4.61
N ARG A 135 -3.03 -22.02 -4.51
CA ARG A 135 -1.80 -22.00 -5.32
C ARG A 135 -0.50 -21.98 -4.52
N GLY A 136 -0.56 -21.64 -3.24
CA GLY A 136 0.62 -21.35 -2.41
C GLY A 136 1.28 -20.00 -2.69
N PHE A 137 0.64 -19.14 -3.50
CA PHE A 137 1.09 -17.78 -3.77
C PHE A 137 -0.07 -16.87 -4.19
N ILE A 138 0.14 -15.56 -4.08
CA ILE A 138 -0.76 -14.50 -4.58
C ILE A 138 -0.01 -13.76 -5.68
N SER A 139 -0.64 -13.65 -6.85
CA SER A 139 -0.13 -12.90 -7.99
C SER A 139 -0.66 -11.47 -8.02
N VAL A 140 -0.03 -10.61 -8.82
CA VAL A 140 -0.55 -9.25 -9.10
C VAL A 140 -1.96 -9.32 -9.68
N GLU A 141 -2.23 -10.29 -10.56
CA GLU A 141 -3.55 -10.51 -11.14
C GLU A 141 -4.60 -10.80 -10.06
N ASP A 142 -4.23 -11.45 -8.96
CA ASP A 142 -5.17 -11.72 -7.88
C ASP A 142 -5.55 -10.46 -7.11
N ALA A 143 -4.57 -9.62 -6.79
CA ALA A 143 -4.82 -8.32 -6.18
C ALA A 143 -5.69 -7.43 -7.09
N VAL A 144 -5.37 -7.43 -8.39
CA VAL A 144 -6.09 -6.65 -9.39
C VAL A 144 -7.51 -7.18 -9.61
N GLN A 145 -7.67 -8.42 -10.04
CA GLN A 145 -8.96 -8.95 -10.46
C GLN A 145 -9.85 -9.34 -9.29
N ASN A 146 -9.27 -9.96 -8.25
CA ASN A 146 -10.06 -10.54 -7.18
C ASN A 146 -10.22 -9.59 -5.99
N VAL A 147 -9.30 -8.64 -5.74
CA VAL A 147 -9.45 -7.69 -4.61
C VAL A 147 -9.97 -6.32 -5.09
N SER A 148 -9.32 -5.69 -6.07
CA SER A 148 -9.69 -4.31 -6.45
C SER A 148 -11.05 -4.21 -7.13
N ARG A 149 -11.45 -5.23 -7.88
CA ARG A 149 -12.73 -5.29 -8.62
C ARG A 149 -13.83 -6.01 -7.88
N TYR A 150 -13.54 -6.48 -6.66
CA TYR A 150 -14.50 -7.24 -5.89
C TYR A 150 -15.73 -6.40 -5.55
N VAL A 151 -16.89 -7.03 -5.69
CA VAL A 151 -18.16 -6.50 -5.21
C VAL A 151 -18.77 -7.60 -4.35
N ASN A 152 -18.83 -7.41 -3.04
CA ASN A 152 -19.12 -8.47 -2.08
C ASN A 152 -20.50 -9.11 -2.22
N HIS A 153 -20.59 -10.22 -2.96
CA HIS A 153 -21.80 -11.03 -3.15
C HIS A 153 -23.02 -10.26 -3.67
N LYS A 154 -22.84 -9.02 -4.13
CA LYS A 154 -23.93 -8.16 -4.60
C LYS A 154 -24.45 -8.58 -5.97
N GLU A 155 -23.67 -9.39 -6.69
CA GLU A 155 -24.10 -10.11 -7.88
C GLU A 155 -25.21 -11.14 -7.60
N GLN A 156 -25.40 -11.54 -6.33
CA GLN A 156 -26.44 -12.50 -5.93
C GLN A 156 -27.82 -11.85 -5.81
N GLY A 157 -27.90 -10.51 -5.82
CA GLY A 157 -29.17 -9.75 -5.89
C GLY A 157 -30.04 -9.82 -4.63
N ASP A 158 -29.47 -10.16 -3.48
CA ASP A 158 -30.16 -10.27 -2.19
C ASP A 158 -30.39 -8.91 -1.49
N SER A 159 -29.83 -7.84 -2.05
CA SER A 159 -29.81 -6.49 -1.47
C SER A 159 -29.73 -5.40 -2.57
N PHE A 160 -29.93 -4.13 -2.19
CA PHE A 160 -29.73 -3.01 -3.12
C PHE A 160 -28.28 -2.97 -3.59
N PHE A 161 -28.08 -2.96 -4.91
CA PHE A 161 -26.74 -2.83 -5.49
C PHE A 161 -26.13 -1.47 -5.12
N SER A 162 -25.06 -1.50 -4.33
CA SER A 162 -24.24 -0.34 -3.99
C SER A 162 -22.80 -0.79 -3.95
N ILE A 163 -21.85 0.03 -4.42
CA ILE A 163 -20.41 -0.24 -4.24
C ILE A 163 -19.84 0.46 -2.99
N SER A 164 -20.70 1.13 -2.22
CA SER A 164 -20.32 1.68 -0.94
C SER A 164 -19.87 0.56 -0.01
N GLN A 165 -18.74 0.78 0.63
CA GLN A 165 -18.02 -0.18 1.50
C GLN A 165 -17.28 -1.32 0.80
N GLU A 166 -17.13 -1.30 -0.53
CA GLU A 166 -16.17 -2.18 -1.20
C GLU A 166 -14.71 -1.69 -1.01
N MET A 167 -13.75 -2.51 -1.43
CA MET A 167 -12.33 -2.12 -1.46
C MET A 167 -12.14 -0.87 -2.33
N CYS A 168 -12.61 -0.93 -3.58
CA CYS A 168 -12.79 0.24 -4.43
C CYS A 168 -14.27 0.67 -4.42
N ASN A 169 -14.57 1.75 -3.71
CA ASN A 169 -15.91 2.34 -3.59
C ASN A 169 -16.06 3.59 -4.46
N GLU A 170 -17.24 4.23 -4.46
CA GLU A 170 -17.57 5.44 -5.24
C GLU A 170 -16.60 6.62 -5.14
N GLY A 171 -15.76 6.69 -4.10
CA GLY A 171 -14.72 7.71 -3.94
C GLY A 171 -13.34 7.32 -4.48
N THR A 172 -13.20 6.11 -5.03
CA THR A 172 -11.92 5.60 -5.56
C THR A 172 -11.61 6.27 -6.88
N GLN A 173 -10.40 6.78 -7.01
CA GLN A 173 -9.92 7.46 -8.23
C GLN A 173 -8.92 6.62 -9.01
N ALA A 174 -8.22 5.73 -8.30
CA ALA A 174 -7.24 4.82 -8.85
C ALA A 174 -7.09 3.61 -7.95
N ALA A 175 -6.62 2.51 -8.53
CA ALA A 175 -6.19 1.32 -7.82
C ALA A 175 -4.82 0.91 -8.34
N MET A 176 -3.95 0.51 -7.41
CA MET A 176 -2.53 0.38 -7.69
C MET A 176 -1.98 -0.86 -6.98
N VAL A 177 -1.02 -1.54 -7.59
CA VAL A 177 -0.27 -2.66 -6.98
C VAL A 177 1.22 -2.44 -7.18
N ALA A 178 1.96 -2.27 -6.10
CA ALA A 178 3.41 -2.20 -6.15
C ALA A 178 4.02 -3.57 -5.88
N VAL A 179 5.02 -3.92 -6.68
CA VAL A 179 5.84 -5.12 -6.53
C VAL A 179 7.28 -4.68 -6.32
N SER A 180 7.84 -5.09 -5.19
CA SER A 180 9.25 -4.92 -4.83
C SER A 180 9.81 -6.23 -4.29
N GLY A 181 11.13 -6.33 -4.18
CA GLY A 181 11.80 -7.47 -3.55
C GLY A 181 12.14 -8.63 -4.51
N ASP A 182 12.08 -8.43 -5.83
CA ASP A 182 12.45 -9.48 -6.79
C ASP A 182 13.97 -9.74 -6.78
N PRO A 183 14.42 -10.91 -6.30
CA PRO A 183 15.85 -11.20 -6.17
C PRO A 183 16.58 -11.28 -7.52
N ARG A 184 15.86 -11.48 -8.63
CA ARG A 184 16.46 -11.50 -9.98
C ARG A 184 17.04 -10.16 -10.39
N HIS A 185 16.63 -9.08 -9.72
CA HIS A 185 17.03 -7.70 -10.01
C HIS A 185 17.56 -6.98 -8.77
N ASP A 186 18.19 -7.71 -7.84
CA ASP A 186 18.70 -7.15 -6.57
C ASP A 186 17.58 -6.43 -5.77
N GLY A 187 16.31 -6.82 -5.98
CA GLY A 187 15.16 -6.19 -5.35
C GLY A 187 14.87 -4.75 -5.78
N LYS A 188 15.66 -4.18 -6.68
CA LYS A 188 15.57 -2.76 -7.10
C LYS A 188 14.65 -2.55 -8.29
N LEU A 189 14.30 -3.62 -9.02
CA LEU A 189 13.28 -3.51 -10.05
C LEU A 189 11.91 -3.48 -9.37
N ASN A 190 11.42 -2.26 -9.19
CA ASN A 190 10.07 -2.04 -8.70
C ASN A 190 9.12 -1.79 -9.85
N CYS A 191 7.99 -2.48 -9.84
CA CYS A 191 6.91 -2.26 -10.78
C CYS A 191 5.67 -1.81 -10.02
N MET A 192 5.04 -0.74 -10.47
CA MET A 192 3.71 -0.34 -10.01
C MET A 192 2.73 -0.64 -11.14
N TRP A 193 1.62 -1.28 -10.84
CA TRP A 193 0.54 -1.52 -11.78
C TRP A 193 -0.58 -0.57 -11.43
N ASP A 194 -0.93 0.32 -12.35
CA ASP A 194 -1.87 1.40 -12.08
C ASP A 194 -3.11 1.30 -12.97
N GLU A 195 -4.29 1.40 -12.37
CA GLU A 195 -5.56 1.64 -13.06
C GLU A 195 -6.14 2.97 -12.58
N TYR A 196 -6.44 3.87 -13.53
CA TYR A 196 -7.10 5.15 -13.26
C TYR A 196 -8.55 5.10 -13.77
N GLY A 197 -9.49 5.52 -12.93
CA GLY A 197 -10.90 5.53 -13.29
C GLY A 197 -11.83 5.52 -12.09
N ASN A 198 -13.12 5.73 -12.38
CA ASN A 198 -14.17 5.60 -11.38
C ASN A 198 -14.61 4.13 -11.31
N PRO A 199 -14.95 3.62 -10.11
CA PRO A 199 -15.41 2.25 -9.99
C PRO A 199 -16.79 2.00 -10.63
N PRO A 200 -17.12 0.73 -10.96
CA PRO A 200 -16.25 -0.45 -10.79
C PRO A 200 -14.99 -0.32 -11.66
N MET A 201 -13.85 -0.71 -11.10
CA MET A 201 -12.55 -0.61 -11.78
C MET A 201 -12.58 -1.59 -12.98
N VAL A 202 -12.86 -1.09 -14.18
CA VAL A 202 -13.04 -1.88 -15.41
C VAL A 202 -11.98 -1.58 -16.47
N GLY A 203 -11.00 -0.73 -16.15
CA GLY A 203 -9.91 -0.31 -17.02
C GLY A 203 -8.82 -1.37 -17.18
N LEU A 204 -7.69 -0.94 -17.73
CA LEU A 204 -6.48 -1.76 -17.83
C LEU A 204 -5.49 -1.29 -16.77
N TYR A 205 -4.94 -2.24 -16.01
CA TYR A 205 -3.77 -1.98 -15.17
C TYR A 205 -2.54 -1.88 -16.08
N VAL A 206 -1.90 -0.71 -16.07
CA VAL A 206 -0.70 -0.45 -16.87
C VAL A 206 0.52 -0.54 -15.96
N PRO A 207 1.55 -1.33 -16.31
CA PRO A 207 2.77 -1.37 -15.53
C PRO A 207 3.59 -0.10 -15.77
N SER A 208 3.99 0.55 -14.68
CA SER A 208 4.96 1.63 -14.62
C SER A 208 6.18 1.16 -13.83
N ILE A 209 7.37 1.37 -14.39
CA ILE A 209 8.63 0.98 -13.76
C ILE A 209 9.28 2.23 -13.18
N ALA A 210 9.47 2.27 -11.87
CA ALA A 210 10.24 3.32 -11.22
C ALA A 210 11.72 3.01 -11.42
N TYR A 211 12.40 3.76 -12.29
CA TYR A 211 13.82 3.57 -12.55
C TYR A 211 14.53 4.93 -12.63
N ALA A 212 15.51 5.14 -11.76
CA ALA A 212 16.24 6.41 -11.64
C ALA A 212 17.61 6.43 -12.36
N SER A 213 17.98 5.34 -13.05
CA SER A 213 19.20 5.25 -13.89
C SER A 213 18.85 5.12 -15.39
N GLU A 214 19.85 4.90 -16.26
CA GLU A 214 19.57 4.60 -17.67
C GLU A 214 18.79 3.30 -17.78
N PRO A 215 17.59 3.29 -18.39
CA PRO A 215 16.77 2.09 -18.54
C PRO A 215 17.63 0.90 -19.00
N PRO A 216 17.43 -0.32 -18.45
CA PRO A 216 18.15 -1.49 -18.91
C PRO A 216 18.07 -1.60 -20.44
N SER A 217 19.20 -1.87 -21.11
CA SER A 217 19.27 -1.82 -22.59
C SER A 217 18.28 -2.78 -23.28
N ILE A 218 17.78 -3.79 -22.57
CA ILE A 218 16.71 -4.69 -23.04
C ILE A 218 15.37 -3.96 -23.25
N LEU A 219 15.19 -2.77 -22.68
CA LEU A 219 14.01 -1.93 -22.81
C LEU A 219 14.19 -0.79 -23.82
N ASP A 220 15.36 -0.67 -24.47
CA ASP A 220 15.66 0.44 -25.39
C ASP A 220 14.65 0.54 -26.53
N ASP A 221 14.24 -0.59 -27.10
CA ASP A 221 13.27 -0.64 -28.20
C ASP A 221 11.91 -0.05 -27.78
N PHE A 222 11.45 -0.36 -26.56
CA PHE A 222 10.21 0.19 -26.02
C PHE A 222 10.28 1.70 -25.84
N TYR A 223 11.39 2.24 -25.33
CA TYR A 223 11.55 3.69 -25.13
C TYR A 223 11.79 4.47 -26.43
N ASN A 224 12.37 3.86 -27.46
CA ASN A 224 12.58 4.49 -28.76
C ASN A 224 11.29 4.63 -29.58
N GLU A 225 10.28 3.78 -29.35
CA GLU A 225 8.97 3.86 -30.01
C GLU A 225 8.04 4.92 -29.40
N VAL A 226 8.26 5.31 -28.14
CA VAL A 226 7.39 6.22 -27.37
C VAL A 226 7.94 7.66 -27.34
N ARG A 227 9.08 7.93 -27.99
CA ARG A 227 9.66 9.27 -28.17
C ARG A 227 9.17 10.00 -29.42
#